data_AF-A0AAE0DTV6-F1
#
_entry.id   AF-A0AAE0DTV6-F1
#
_cell.length_a   1.000
_cell.length_b   1.000
_cell.length_c   1.000
_cell.angle_alpha   90.00
_cell.angle_beta   90.00
_cell.angle_gamma   90.00
#
_symmetry.space_group_name_H-M   'P 1'
#
loop_
_entity.id
_entity.type
_entity.pdbx_description
1 polymer ?
#
loop_
_entity_poly.entity_id
_entity_poly.type
_entity_poly.pdbx_seq_one_letter_code
_entity_poly.pdbx_strand_id
1 'polypeptide(L)'
;MSTEMTTRGYLSTALVPSGEQWKKMRRIVSTRDFTCETSVASCKEADHLVDYVDKQCKNNSESGGLVKVRLAAQHYCGNVIRKMVFNKRFFGEGMEDGGPGLEEEEHVNALFKPLAYIFSFCVSDYVPCLRGVVDLDGHEKVMKENIGIIDKYYEDLLDRFERWS
;
A
#
# COMPACT_ATOMS: atom_id res chain seq x y z
N MET A 1 19.26 -2.77 -3.92
CA MET A 1 18.42 -3.95 -4.20
C MET A 1 16.99 -3.62 -3.83
N SER A 2 16.73 -3.23 -2.57
CA SER A 2 15.37 -2.92 -2.13
C SER A 2 14.71 -1.81 -2.95
N THR A 3 15.39 -0.69 -3.20
CA THR A 3 14.87 0.41 -4.03
C THR A 3 14.58 -0.02 -5.46
N GLU A 4 15.48 -0.78 -6.07
CA GLU A 4 15.32 -1.32 -7.42
C GLU A 4 14.11 -2.26 -7.53
N MET A 5 13.91 -3.13 -6.54
CA MET A 5 12.73 -4.02 -6.47
C MET A 5 11.43 -3.23 -6.26
N THR A 6 11.38 -2.34 -5.27
CA THR A 6 10.19 -1.51 -4.99
C THR A 6 9.82 -0.61 -6.17
N THR A 7 10.80 -0.17 -6.96
CA THR A 7 10.56 0.67 -8.13
C THR A 7 10.38 -0.10 -9.44
N ARG A 8 10.42 -1.45 -9.40
CA ARG A 8 10.38 -2.31 -10.59
C ARG A 8 11.42 -1.90 -11.64
N GLY A 9 12.67 -1.73 -11.21
CA GLY A 9 13.74 -1.27 -12.09
C GLY A 9 13.56 0.20 -12.49
N TYR A 10 13.21 1.06 -11.53
CA TYR A 10 13.07 2.51 -11.71
C TYR A 10 11.91 2.96 -12.63
N LEU A 11 10.86 2.14 -12.70
CA LEU A 11 9.60 2.47 -13.35
C LEU A 11 8.57 3.15 -12.42
N SER A 12 8.92 3.41 -11.15
CA SER A 12 8.08 4.20 -10.23
C SER A 12 8.42 5.70 -10.27
N THR A 13 7.69 6.52 -9.51
CA THR A 13 7.97 7.95 -9.34
C THR A 13 8.63 8.31 -8.00
N ALA A 14 8.74 7.37 -7.06
CA ALA A 14 9.09 7.65 -5.67
C ALA A 14 10.59 7.56 -5.36
N LEU A 15 11.28 6.50 -5.82
CA LEU A 15 12.69 6.22 -5.49
C LEU A 15 13.56 6.12 -6.75
N VAL A 16 13.36 7.06 -7.67
CA VAL A 16 14.00 7.05 -9.01
C VAL A 16 14.86 8.30 -9.18
N PRO A 17 16.05 8.20 -9.80
CA PRO A 17 16.87 9.36 -10.10
C PRO A 17 16.09 10.43 -10.89
N SER A 18 16.32 11.70 -10.55
CA SER A 18 15.68 12.81 -11.27
C SER A 18 16.14 12.84 -12.73
N GLY A 19 15.19 12.77 -13.66
CA GLY A 19 15.45 12.83 -15.10
C GLY A 19 14.20 13.25 -15.89
N GLU A 20 14.33 13.44 -17.20
CA GLU A 20 13.21 13.85 -18.05
C GLU A 20 12.03 12.86 -18.01
N GLN A 21 12.33 11.56 -18.00
CA GLN A 21 11.30 10.52 -17.84
C GLN A 21 10.58 10.64 -16.50
N TRP A 22 11.32 10.78 -15.40
CA TRP A 22 10.74 10.96 -14.07
C TRP A 22 9.89 12.23 -13.99
N LYS A 23 10.33 13.36 -14.57
CA LYS A 23 9.55 14.61 -14.61
C LYS A 23 8.22 14.41 -15.34
N LYS A 24 8.21 13.69 -16.45
CA LYS A 24 6.99 13.35 -17.20
C LYS A 24 6.04 12.50 -16.36
N MET A 25 6.54 11.44 -15.74
CA MET A 25 5.72 10.56 -14.89
C MET A 25 5.20 11.30 -13.65
N ARG A 26 6.04 12.08 -12.97
CA ARG A 26 5.64 12.89 -11.81
C ARG A 26 4.58 13.92 -12.17
N ARG A 27 4.67 14.55 -13.35
CA ARG A 27 3.63 15.49 -13.81
C ARG A 27 2.26 14.82 -13.88
N ILE A 28 2.17 13.62 -14.47
CA ILE A 28 0.92 12.87 -14.59
C ILE A 28 0.33 12.54 -13.21
N VAL A 29 1.18 12.04 -12.30
CA VAL A 29 0.80 11.69 -10.93
C VAL A 29 0.30 12.93 -10.16
N SER A 30 1.08 14.01 -10.13
CA SER A 30 0.73 15.23 -9.40
C SER A 30 -0.52 15.95 -9.94
N THR A 31 -0.84 15.83 -11.23
CA THR A 31 -2.11 16.39 -11.75
C THR A 31 -3.35 15.63 -11.29
N ARG A 32 -3.21 14.36 -10.90
CA ARG A 32 -4.32 13.51 -10.45
C ARG A 32 -4.48 13.51 -8.93
N ASP A 33 -3.39 13.62 -8.18
CA ASP A 33 -3.39 13.41 -6.72
C ASP A 33 -3.92 14.60 -5.89
N PHE A 34 -3.97 15.81 -6.46
CA PHE A 34 -4.32 17.04 -5.72
C PHE A 34 -5.63 17.70 -6.18
N THR A 35 -6.56 16.91 -6.71
CA THR A 35 -7.85 17.42 -7.19
C THR A 35 -8.89 17.54 -6.06
N CYS A 36 -9.99 18.25 -6.32
CA CYS A 36 -11.14 18.29 -5.39
C CYS A 36 -11.68 16.87 -5.08
N GLU A 37 -11.54 15.93 -6.01
CA GLU A 37 -11.97 14.55 -5.81
C GLU A 37 -11.14 13.84 -4.74
N THR A 38 -9.84 14.14 -4.63
CA THR A 38 -8.97 13.51 -3.63
C THR A 38 -9.24 14.02 -2.22
N SER A 39 -9.55 15.31 -2.06
CA SER A 39 -9.98 15.85 -0.76
C SER A 39 -11.33 15.28 -0.33
N VAL A 40 -12.29 15.15 -1.25
CA VAL A 40 -13.60 14.53 -0.96
C VAL A 40 -13.46 13.06 -0.59
N ALA A 41 -12.62 12.30 -1.30
CA ALA A 41 -12.33 10.91 -0.94
C ALA A 41 -11.72 10.78 0.46
N SER A 42 -10.78 11.69 0.79
CA SER A 42 -10.12 11.72 2.10
C SER A 42 -11.07 12.03 3.25
N CYS A 43 -12.02 12.97 3.05
CA CYS A 43 -13.04 13.29 4.05
C CYS A 43 -13.99 12.12 4.28
N LYS A 44 -14.49 11.49 3.20
CA LYS A 44 -15.40 10.33 3.31
C LYS A 44 -14.74 9.16 4.05
N GLU A 45 -13.48 8.89 3.77
CA GLU A 45 -12.77 7.82 4.48
C GLU A 45 -12.48 8.20 5.95
N ALA A 46 -12.37 9.49 6.26
CA ALA A 46 -12.23 9.95 7.65
C ALA A 46 -13.52 9.73 8.44
N ASP A 47 -14.68 10.00 7.84
CA ASP A 47 -15.98 9.68 8.44
C ASP A 47 -16.09 8.18 8.72
N HIS A 48 -15.71 7.34 7.75
CA HIS A 48 -15.70 5.89 7.94
C HIS A 48 -14.71 5.40 9.01
N LEU A 49 -13.56 6.05 9.16
CA LEU A 49 -12.61 5.74 10.23
C LEU A 49 -13.22 6.05 11.60
N VAL A 50 -13.91 7.18 11.74
CA VAL A 50 -14.61 7.55 12.98
C VAL A 50 -15.70 6.54 13.32
N ASP A 51 -16.53 6.17 12.33
CA ASP A 51 -17.56 5.14 12.50
C ASP A 51 -16.98 3.79 12.91
N TYR A 52 -15.87 3.37 12.29
CA TYR A 52 -15.18 2.14 12.64
C TYR A 52 -14.68 2.15 14.08
N VAL A 53 -14.02 3.24 14.49
CA VAL A 53 -13.51 3.40 15.87
C VAL A 53 -14.67 3.40 16.88
N ASP A 54 -15.76 4.10 16.60
CA ASP A 54 -16.94 4.13 17.46
C ASP A 54 -17.57 2.74 17.62
N LYS A 55 -17.74 1.99 16.52
CA LYS A 55 -18.23 0.60 16.56
C LYS A 55 -17.30 -0.33 17.35
N GLN A 56 -15.98 -0.19 17.18
CA GLN A 56 -14.99 -0.97 17.93
C GLN A 56 -15.03 -0.67 19.43
N CYS A 57 -15.27 0.59 19.81
CA CYS A 57 -15.48 0.99 21.20
C CYS A 57 -16.76 0.39 21.78
N LYS A 58 -17.86 0.37 21.01
CA LYS A 58 -19.17 -0.15 21.45
C LYS A 58 -19.20 -1.69 21.57
N ASN A 59 -18.65 -2.38 20.57
CA ASN A 59 -18.68 -3.85 20.50
C ASN A 59 -17.78 -4.52 21.55
N ASN A 60 -16.74 -3.83 22.03
CA ASN A 60 -15.80 -4.32 23.05
C ASN A 60 -16.06 -3.69 24.43
N SER A 61 -17.31 -3.37 24.75
CA SER A 61 -17.70 -2.63 25.96
C SER A 61 -17.31 -3.31 27.27
N GLU A 62 -17.25 -4.65 27.31
CA GLU A 62 -16.79 -5.41 28.48
C GLU A 62 -15.26 -5.32 28.71
N SER A 63 -14.47 -5.03 27.67
CA SER A 63 -13.01 -4.87 27.74
C SER A 63 -12.54 -3.41 27.63
N GLY A 64 -13.46 -2.45 27.67
CA GLY A 64 -13.16 -1.02 27.63
C GLY A 64 -12.88 -0.47 26.23
N GLY A 65 -13.27 -1.16 25.16
CA GLY A 65 -13.11 -0.66 23.79
C GLY A 65 -11.64 -0.72 23.31
N LEU A 66 -11.15 -1.89 22.93
CA LEU A 66 -9.78 -2.04 22.43
C LEU A 66 -9.68 -1.71 20.94
N VAL A 67 -9.02 -0.60 20.60
CA VAL A 67 -8.77 -0.20 19.19
C VAL A 67 -7.30 -0.37 18.85
N LYS A 68 -7.00 -1.19 17.83
CA LYS A 68 -5.64 -1.30 17.26
C LYS A 68 -5.34 -0.09 16.37
N VAL A 69 -4.81 0.98 16.97
CA VAL A 69 -4.53 2.26 16.28
C VAL A 69 -3.67 2.08 15.02
N ARG A 70 -2.66 1.19 15.07
CA ARG A 70 -1.83 0.88 13.89
C ARG A 70 -2.68 0.36 12.73
N LEU A 71 -3.56 -0.61 12.99
CA LEU A 71 -4.43 -1.18 11.96
C LEU A 71 -5.36 -0.11 11.40
N ALA A 72 -6.01 0.66 12.27
CA ALA A 72 -6.93 1.73 11.90
C ALA A 72 -6.24 2.79 11.01
N ALA A 73 -5.05 3.25 11.39
CA ALA A 73 -4.30 4.24 10.63
C ALA A 73 -3.80 3.71 9.28
N GLN A 74 -3.25 2.49 9.26
CA GLN A 74 -2.76 1.86 8.03
C GLN A 74 -3.91 1.59 7.05
N HIS A 75 -5.05 1.12 7.56
CA HIS A 75 -6.25 0.89 6.77
C HIS A 75 -6.83 2.19 6.19
N TYR A 76 -6.93 3.25 7.01
CA TYR A 76 -7.35 4.58 6.54
C TYR A 76 -6.47 5.06 5.38
N CYS A 77 -5.14 5.08 5.55
CA CYS A 77 -4.23 5.51 4.49
C CYS A 77 -4.36 4.65 3.22
N GLY A 78 -4.44 3.33 3.39
CA GLY A 78 -4.62 2.39 2.28
C GLY A 78 -5.94 2.59 1.53
N ASN A 79 -7.02 2.90 2.23
CA ASN A 79 -8.34 3.14 1.65
C ASN A 79 -8.41 4.47 0.92
N VAL A 80 -7.85 5.53 1.49
CA VAL A 80 -7.77 6.84 0.82
C VAL A 80 -7.07 6.69 -0.52
N ILE A 81 -5.90 6.04 -0.56
CA ILE A 81 -5.15 5.81 -1.81
C ILE A 81 -5.95 4.95 -2.79
N ARG A 82 -6.51 3.81 -2.34
CA ARG A 82 -7.33 2.96 -3.23
C ARG A 82 -8.56 3.69 -3.77
N LYS A 83 -9.20 4.54 -2.97
CA LYS A 83 -10.35 5.32 -3.38
C LYS A 83 -9.96 6.40 -4.38
N MET A 84 -8.82 7.04 -4.21
CA MET A 84 -8.30 8.04 -5.16
C MET A 84 -7.90 7.40 -6.49
N VAL A 85 -7.18 6.28 -6.45
CA VAL A 85 -6.59 5.68 -7.66
C VAL A 85 -7.56 4.78 -8.42
N PHE A 86 -8.37 3.99 -7.69
CA PHE A 86 -9.24 2.96 -8.28
C PHE A 86 -10.74 3.23 -8.05
N ASN A 87 -11.10 4.32 -7.37
CA ASN A 87 -12.47 4.60 -6.93
C ASN A 87 -13.10 3.46 -6.09
N LYS A 88 -12.27 2.59 -5.50
CA LYS A 88 -12.69 1.46 -4.67
C LYS A 88 -12.20 1.63 -3.23
N ARG A 89 -13.03 1.17 -2.29
CA ARG A 89 -12.69 1.16 -0.87
C ARG A 89 -12.08 -0.18 -0.44
N PHE A 90 -12.62 -1.28 -0.96
CA PHE A 90 -12.23 -2.65 -0.65
C PHE A 90 -11.91 -3.43 -1.94
N PHE A 91 -11.02 -4.42 -1.83
CA PHE A 91 -10.82 -5.45 -2.85
C PHE A 91 -11.90 -6.53 -2.77
N GLY A 92 -12.28 -6.91 -1.55
CA GLY A 92 -13.36 -7.84 -1.23
C GLY A 92 -14.62 -7.16 -0.71
N GLU A 93 -15.37 -7.86 0.14
CA GLU A 93 -16.64 -7.38 0.71
C GLU A 93 -16.44 -6.44 1.91
N GLY A 94 -15.26 -6.46 2.54
CA GLY A 94 -15.00 -5.75 3.80
C GLY A 94 -15.73 -6.39 4.98
N MET A 95 -15.72 -5.71 6.13
CA MET A 95 -16.37 -6.17 7.36
C MET A 95 -17.62 -5.33 7.69
N GLU A 96 -18.60 -5.90 8.41
CA GLU A 96 -19.85 -5.19 8.80
C GLU A 96 -19.59 -3.94 9.65
N ASP A 97 -18.51 -3.96 10.44
CA ASP A 97 -18.07 -2.82 11.22
C ASP A 97 -17.41 -1.72 10.37
N GLY A 98 -17.22 -1.94 9.07
CA GLY A 98 -16.55 -1.04 8.14
C GLY A 98 -15.02 -1.10 8.22
N GLY A 99 -14.49 -2.08 8.96
CA GLY A 99 -13.07 -2.39 9.08
C GLY A 99 -12.50 -3.15 7.88
N PRO A 100 -11.19 -3.45 7.90
CA PRO A 100 -10.53 -4.19 6.84
C PRO A 100 -11.04 -5.63 6.75
N GLY A 101 -11.32 -6.11 5.53
CA GLY A 101 -11.46 -7.53 5.24
C GLY A 101 -10.09 -8.24 5.15
N LEU A 102 -10.11 -9.55 4.90
CA LEU A 102 -8.88 -10.34 4.80
C LEU A 102 -7.96 -9.83 3.69
N GLU A 103 -8.52 -9.45 2.55
CA GLU A 103 -7.79 -8.92 1.40
C GLU A 103 -7.15 -7.57 1.69
N GLU A 104 -7.86 -6.70 2.42
CA GLU A 104 -7.33 -5.41 2.87
C GLU A 104 -6.16 -5.59 3.81
N GLU A 105 -6.31 -6.47 4.81
CA GLU A 105 -5.25 -6.73 5.77
C GLU A 105 -4.02 -7.34 5.08
N GLU A 106 -4.21 -8.33 4.20
CA GLU A 106 -3.12 -8.94 3.45
C GLU A 106 -2.39 -7.92 2.59
N HIS A 107 -3.12 -7.14 1.78
CA HIS A 107 -2.54 -6.13 0.91
C HIS A 107 -1.82 -5.01 1.69
N VAL A 108 -2.45 -4.45 2.73
CA VAL A 108 -1.85 -3.36 3.52
C VAL A 108 -0.64 -3.87 4.30
N ASN A 109 -0.73 -5.05 4.94
CA ASN A 109 0.42 -5.63 5.62
C ASN A 109 1.58 -5.88 4.66
N ALA A 110 1.29 -6.42 3.46
CA ALA A 110 2.30 -6.61 2.44
C ALA A 110 2.92 -5.29 2.00
N LEU A 111 2.15 -4.22 1.79
CA LEU A 111 2.66 -2.90 1.41
C LEU A 111 3.63 -2.31 2.43
N PHE A 112 3.33 -2.46 3.73
CA PHE A 112 4.18 -1.93 4.80
C PHE A 112 5.49 -2.70 4.98
N LYS A 113 5.60 -3.94 4.47
CA LYS A 113 6.84 -4.72 4.57
C LYS A 113 7.95 -4.14 3.69
N PRO A 114 7.81 -3.96 2.36
CA PRO A 114 8.82 -3.28 1.57
C PRO A 114 9.12 -1.88 2.08
N LEU A 115 8.10 -1.12 2.52
CA LEU A 115 8.30 0.22 3.09
C LEU A 115 9.29 0.22 4.28
N ALA A 116 9.19 -0.79 5.15
CA ALA A 116 10.13 -0.95 6.27
C ALA A 116 11.53 -1.35 5.83
N TYR A 117 11.68 -1.95 4.64
CA TYR A 117 12.94 -2.50 4.11
C TYR A 117 13.66 -1.57 3.10
N ILE A 118 13.01 -0.51 2.59
CA ILE A 118 13.56 0.41 1.55
C ILE A 118 14.99 0.88 1.86
N PHE A 119 15.31 1.12 3.12
CA PHE A 119 16.63 1.59 3.59
C PHE A 119 17.28 0.63 4.58
N SER A 120 16.82 -0.62 4.62
CA SER A 120 17.47 -1.64 5.44
C SER A 120 18.88 -1.92 4.90
N PHE A 121 19.85 -2.04 5.80
CA PHE A 121 21.21 -2.41 5.41
C PHE A 121 21.20 -3.82 4.81
N CYS A 122 21.77 -3.98 3.63
CA CYS A 122 21.90 -5.28 2.98
C CYS A 122 23.29 -5.42 2.39
N VAL A 123 24.02 -6.48 2.74
CA VAL A 123 25.40 -6.69 2.27
C VAL A 123 25.47 -6.76 0.73
N SER A 124 24.43 -7.30 0.10
CA SER A 124 24.35 -7.42 -1.37
C SER A 124 24.27 -6.07 -2.10
N ASP A 125 23.95 -4.98 -1.40
CA ASP A 125 24.00 -3.63 -1.96
C ASP A 125 25.43 -3.11 -2.13
N TYR A 126 26.38 -3.65 -1.37
CA TYR A 126 27.80 -3.28 -1.43
C TYR A 126 28.66 -4.34 -2.14
N VAL A 127 28.21 -5.59 -2.15
CA VAL A 127 28.91 -6.71 -2.78
C VAL A 127 27.98 -7.36 -3.82
N PRO A 128 27.94 -6.85 -5.07
CA PRO A 128 26.93 -7.24 -6.06
C PRO A 128 26.92 -8.73 -6.42
N CYS A 129 28.05 -9.43 -6.31
CA CYS A 129 28.13 -10.86 -6.60
C CYS A 129 27.38 -11.74 -5.60
N LEU A 130 26.98 -11.20 -4.44
CA LEU A 130 26.16 -11.92 -3.45
C LEU A 130 24.66 -11.79 -3.72
N ARG A 131 24.23 -10.83 -4.56
CA ARG A 131 22.82 -10.60 -4.87
C ARG A 131 22.21 -11.83 -5.54
N GLY A 132 21.10 -12.34 -5.02
CA GLY A 132 20.41 -13.53 -5.54
C GLY A 132 21.13 -14.86 -5.33
N VAL A 133 22.34 -14.88 -4.75
CA VAL A 133 23.10 -16.11 -4.47
C VAL A 133 22.95 -16.49 -3.00
N VAL A 134 23.08 -15.52 -2.09
CA VAL A 134 22.92 -15.72 -0.65
C VAL A 134 22.11 -14.59 -0.05
N ASP A 135 20.91 -14.90 0.43
CA ASP A 135 20.07 -13.95 1.16
C ASP A 135 20.43 -13.94 2.64
N LEU A 136 21.61 -13.39 2.95
CA LEU A 136 22.21 -13.42 4.30
C LEU A 136 21.28 -12.86 5.38
N ASP A 137 20.53 -11.81 5.04
CA ASP A 137 19.67 -11.08 5.97
C ASP A 137 18.18 -11.46 5.82
N GLY A 138 17.83 -12.31 4.83
CA GLY A 138 16.43 -12.64 4.50
C GLY A 138 15.65 -11.53 3.80
N HIS A 139 16.31 -10.39 3.51
CA HIS A 139 15.69 -9.19 2.96
C HIS A 139 15.17 -9.43 1.55
N GLU A 140 15.93 -10.16 0.71
CA GLU A 140 15.53 -10.40 -0.68
C GLU A 140 14.26 -11.24 -0.73
N LYS A 141 14.17 -12.30 0.08
CA LYS A 141 13.00 -13.16 0.19
C LYS A 141 11.77 -12.39 0.67
N VAL A 142 11.89 -11.64 1.77
CA VAL A 142 10.78 -10.84 2.32
C VAL A 142 10.28 -9.83 1.27
N MET A 143 11.20 -9.15 0.58
CA MET A 143 10.84 -8.21 -0.48
C MET A 143 10.09 -8.89 -1.64
N LYS A 144 10.60 -10.03 -2.14
CA LYS A 144 9.97 -10.78 -3.25
C LYS A 144 8.57 -11.25 -2.89
N GLU A 145 8.41 -11.84 -1.71
CA GLU A 145 7.11 -12.37 -1.25
C GLU A 145 6.06 -11.26 -1.15
N ASN A 146 6.40 -10.14 -0.50
CA ASN A 146 5.45 -9.06 -0.29
C ASN A 146 5.16 -8.25 -1.56
N ILE A 147 6.16 -8.05 -2.44
CA ILE A 147 5.92 -7.46 -3.77
C ILE A 147 5.00 -8.36 -4.59
N GLY A 148 5.20 -9.69 -4.56
CA GLY A 148 4.31 -10.63 -5.27
C GLY A 148 2.85 -10.56 -4.80
N ILE A 149 2.62 -10.39 -3.49
CA ILE A 149 1.26 -10.17 -2.94
C ILE A 149 0.67 -8.86 -3.48
N ILE A 150 1.43 -7.76 -3.44
CA ILE A 150 0.97 -6.45 -3.95
C ILE A 150 0.64 -6.55 -5.45
N ASP A 151 1.51 -7.19 -6.22
CA ASP A 151 1.36 -7.35 -7.67
C ASP A 151 0.09 -8.12 -8.03
N LYS A 152 -0.22 -9.21 -7.31
CA LYS A 152 -1.48 -9.96 -7.47
C LYS A 152 -2.71 -9.04 -7.39
N TYR A 153 -2.78 -8.19 -6.36
CA TYR A 153 -3.92 -7.28 -6.18
C TYR A 153 -3.98 -6.19 -7.27
N TYR A 154 -2.84 -5.71 -7.77
CA TYR A 154 -2.80 -4.71 -8.83
C TYR A 154 -3.12 -5.30 -10.20
N GLU A 155 -2.64 -6.50 -10.52
CA GLU A 155 -2.98 -7.22 -11.74
C GLU A 155 -4.48 -7.50 -11.80
N ASP A 156 -5.08 -8.02 -10.73
CA ASP A 156 -6.53 -8.25 -10.64
C ASP A 156 -7.36 -6.97 -10.87
N LEU A 157 -6.83 -5.81 -10.45
CA LEU A 157 -7.47 -4.51 -10.69
C LEU A 157 -7.30 -4.04 -12.14
N LEU A 158 -6.11 -4.19 -12.71
CA LEU A 158 -5.80 -3.79 -14.09
C LEU A 158 -6.58 -4.63 -15.10
N ASP A 159 -6.64 -5.94 -14.90
CA ASP A 159 -7.44 -6.88 -15.71
C ASP A 159 -8.92 -6.48 -15.75
N ARG A 160 -9.46 -6.05 -14.59
CA ARG A 160 -10.82 -5.54 -14.49
C ARG A 160 -10.97 -4.17 -15.13
N PHE A 161 -9.92 -3.35 -15.21
CA PHE A 161 -10.02 -2.06 -15.89
C PHE A 161 -10.03 -2.26 -17.41
N GLU A 162 -9.15 -3.12 -17.93
CA GLU A 162 -9.05 -3.43 -19.37
C GLU A 162 -10.32 -4.08 -19.92
N ARG A 163 -10.98 -4.97 -19.17
CA ARG A 163 -12.25 -5.59 -19.61
C ARG A 163 -13.43 -4.61 -19.73
N TRP A 164 -13.33 -3.42 -19.13
CA TRP A 164 -14.41 -2.42 -19.08
C TRP A 164 -14.06 -1.12 -19.84
N SER A 165 -12.88 -1.08 -20.48
CA SER A 165 -12.44 -0.02 -21.40
C SER A 165 -12.70 -0.41 -22.85
#